data_AF-A0A8T7LH59-F1
#
_entry.id   AF-A0A8T7LH59-F1
#
_cell.length_a   1.000
_cell.length_b   1.000
_cell.length_c   1.000
_cell.angle_alpha   90.00
_cell.angle_beta   90.00
_cell.angle_gamma   90.00
#
_symmetry.space_group_name_H-M   'P 1'
#
loop_
_entity.id
_entity.type
_entity.pdbx_description
1 polymer ?
#
loop_
_entity_poly.entity_id
_entity_poly.type
_entity_poly.pdbx_seq_one_letter_code
_entity_poly.pdbx_strand_id
1 'polypeptide(L)'
;MSVARVAVPTTWIVALGRQRGPLRVYQWLWLLICTLGALVAAAPRILSQPIRYEAIAVTSIDAAGRYRELYSGGQPDDDYRAVEVQALELLKARRPDLGGPTYSIRFVPRADGWIEIIALGRTPAEAQALADEAAETLARAVRAAGGREILRNLMGWELTEALQGREPETRFQRLLREIIRTQAFPLNRAVEPVSAHMTVDQLPAEELSDLARALEVREEQLSRIDIPGLDAQRATLTDAARLQQITADLQRLAMGRQAIRDALGYLYSNLGARFAPDTPSDAYREARAALPATAVDRRIPLLLALATVVGMVFGAAGVAVDSSAGVMRKIVELWAYRELIRNLVLRDLQVRYKGSALGYLWTQLAPLLLMLVFWFVFSAFFQADIAMFPVFIMVGLLPWNYANEAVSGGARSVIENATLIKKVFFPREVLPLVAVLSSLVNFVLSLPMLLLMMAVVQLAYAPLRAAGHWTNFSWTFAYVPVLLGIQTVFLAGVALFLSAVAVRYRDTVHLIGILLQFWFFLTPVVYSLDRVAGPLAQAVRWLNPMASLVEFFREVLYGNVVAANQIPTPNLPALDSVLRVLLTALATLALGYWYFQRRSGEFGERL
;
A
#
# COMPACT_ATOMS: atom_id res chain seq x y z
N MET A 1 22.99 -8.95 7.93
CA MET A 1 22.22 -10.19 7.76
C MET A 1 21.30 -10.35 8.96
N SER A 2 19.99 -10.33 8.75
CA SER A 2 19.00 -10.86 9.70
C SER A 2 17.87 -11.46 8.88
N VAL A 3 17.88 -12.78 8.69
CA VAL A 3 16.76 -13.50 8.07
C VAL A 3 15.58 -13.34 9.02
N ALA A 4 14.61 -12.51 8.64
CA ALA A 4 13.34 -12.44 9.35
C ALA A 4 12.76 -13.85 9.37
N ARG A 5 12.75 -14.49 10.54
CA ARG A 5 12.06 -15.76 10.74
C ARG A 5 10.58 -15.46 10.58
N VAL A 6 10.04 -15.74 9.40
CA VAL A 6 8.60 -15.80 9.17
C VAL A 6 8.08 -16.87 10.12
N ALA A 7 7.41 -16.44 11.19
CA ALA A 7 6.81 -17.32 12.16
C ALA A 7 5.61 -18.04 11.51
N VAL A 8 5.87 -19.22 10.93
CA VAL A 8 4.81 -20.12 10.51
C VAL A 8 4.16 -20.66 11.78
N PRO A 9 2.83 -20.58 11.96
CA PRO A 9 2.20 -21.04 13.18
C PRO A 9 2.43 -22.55 13.35
N THR A 10 2.85 -22.96 14.55
CA THR A 10 3.24 -24.35 14.87
C THR A 10 2.14 -25.39 14.56
N THR A 11 0.88 -24.96 14.53
CA THR A 11 -0.28 -25.77 14.13
C THR A 11 -0.19 -26.29 12.68
N TRP A 12 0.40 -25.53 11.76
CA TRP A 12 0.55 -25.92 10.35
C TRP A 12 1.63 -26.99 10.17
N ILE A 13 2.72 -26.88 10.94
CA ILE A 13 3.83 -27.85 10.95
C ILE A 13 3.35 -29.20 11.49
N VAL A 14 2.54 -29.17 12.57
CA VAL A 14 1.92 -30.38 13.13
C VAL A 14 0.87 -30.99 12.18
N ALA A 15 0.14 -30.17 11.42
CA ALA A 15 -0.82 -30.64 10.41
C ALA A 15 -0.12 -31.30 9.20
N LEU A 16 0.97 -30.71 8.71
CA LEU A 16 1.82 -31.32 7.67
C LEU A 16 2.46 -32.63 8.16
N GLY A 17 2.87 -32.71 9.44
CA GLY A 17 3.37 -33.94 10.05
C GLY A 17 2.34 -35.06 10.23
N ARG A 18 1.04 -34.79 10.08
CA ARG A 18 -0.03 -35.81 10.12
C ARG A 18 -0.30 -36.46 8.76
N GLN A 19 0.24 -35.94 7.65
CA GLN A 19 0.15 -36.63 6.36
C GLN A 19 1.06 -37.86 6.35
N ARG A 20 0.47 -39.04 6.54
CA ARG A 20 1.13 -40.33 6.30
C ARG A 20 0.88 -40.76 4.85
N GLY A 21 1.82 -40.48 3.95
CA GLY A 21 1.83 -40.94 2.55
C GLY A 21 2.27 -39.87 1.53
N PRO A 22 2.60 -40.26 0.28
CA PRO A 22 2.96 -39.32 -0.78
C PRO A 22 1.79 -38.40 -1.14
N LEU A 23 2.10 -37.16 -1.52
CA LEU A 23 1.11 -36.18 -1.99
C LEU A 23 0.32 -36.74 -3.19
N ARG A 24 -0.99 -36.55 -3.18
CA ARG A 24 -1.87 -36.97 -4.29
C ARG A 24 -1.67 -36.04 -5.50
N VAL A 25 -1.94 -36.54 -6.70
CA VAL A 25 -1.75 -35.79 -7.98
C VAL A 25 -2.41 -34.41 -7.96
N TYR A 26 -3.62 -34.28 -7.39
CA TYR A 26 -4.31 -33.00 -7.30
C TYR A 26 -3.63 -32.00 -6.33
N GLN A 27 -2.92 -32.49 -5.31
CA GLN A 27 -2.18 -31.64 -4.36
C GLN A 27 -0.92 -31.07 -5.03
N TRP A 28 -0.28 -31.86 -5.89
CA TRP A 28 0.82 -31.39 -6.75
C TRP A 28 0.36 -30.34 -7.76
N LEU A 29 -0.77 -30.57 -8.43
CA LEU A 29 -1.36 -29.60 -9.35
C LEU A 29 -1.71 -28.29 -8.64
N TRP A 30 -2.27 -28.36 -7.42
CA TRP A 30 -2.57 -27.19 -6.62
C TRP A 30 -1.32 -26.38 -6.25
N LEU A 31 -0.27 -27.05 -5.79
CA LEU A 31 1.03 -26.41 -5.49
C LEU A 31 1.59 -25.69 -6.73
N LEU A 32 1.54 -26.35 -7.89
CA LEU A 32 2.01 -25.81 -9.16
C LEU A 32 1.19 -24.58 -9.60
N ILE A 33 -0.13 -24.61 -9.42
CA ILE A 33 -1.00 -23.46 -9.73
C ILE A 33 -0.70 -22.27 -8.81
N CYS A 34 -0.52 -22.50 -7.50
CA CYS A 34 -0.19 -21.43 -6.56
C CYS A 34 1.18 -20.81 -6.84
N THR A 35 2.18 -21.62 -7.20
CA THR A 35 3.53 -21.12 -7.51
C THR A 35 3.56 -20.35 -8.83
N LEU A 36 2.95 -20.87 -9.89
CA LEU A 36 2.80 -20.17 -11.16
C LEU A 36 2.00 -18.87 -10.99
N GLY A 37 0.88 -18.90 -10.26
CA GLY A 37 0.06 -17.73 -10.01
C GLY A 37 0.83 -16.60 -9.29
N ALA A 38 1.60 -16.95 -8.26
CA ALA A 38 2.46 -15.98 -7.56
C ALA A 38 3.51 -15.38 -8.51
N LEU A 39 4.08 -16.20 -9.40
CA LEU A 39 5.10 -15.78 -10.35
C LEU A 39 4.52 -14.86 -11.44
N VAL A 40 3.35 -15.20 -11.99
CA VAL A 40 2.65 -14.38 -12.99
C VAL A 40 2.25 -13.02 -12.41
N ALA A 41 1.84 -12.97 -11.13
CA ALA A 41 1.50 -11.71 -10.47
C ALA A 41 2.73 -10.84 -10.14
N ALA A 42 3.84 -11.47 -9.72
CA ALA A 42 5.02 -10.75 -9.25
C ALA A 42 6.00 -10.39 -10.38
N ALA A 43 6.20 -11.25 -11.37
CA ALA A 43 7.22 -11.10 -12.40
C ALA A 43 7.12 -9.78 -13.19
N PRO A 44 5.93 -9.32 -13.65
CA PRO A 44 5.82 -8.06 -14.38
C PRO A 44 6.31 -6.87 -13.56
N ARG A 45 6.03 -6.85 -12.24
CA ARG A 45 6.46 -5.77 -11.33
C ARG A 45 7.93 -5.86 -10.95
N ILE A 46 8.49 -7.06 -10.90
CA ILE A 46 9.92 -7.29 -10.60
C ILE A 46 10.77 -6.91 -11.83
N LEU A 47 10.32 -7.29 -13.02
CA LEU A 47 11.04 -7.09 -14.29
C LEU A 47 10.92 -5.67 -14.85
N SER A 48 9.84 -4.93 -14.53
CA SER A 48 9.63 -3.54 -14.98
C SER A 48 10.39 -2.48 -14.18
N GLN A 49 11.22 -2.88 -13.22
CA GLN A 49 11.97 -1.93 -12.41
C GLN A 49 13.14 -1.28 -13.19
N PRO A 50 13.43 0.03 -13.00
CA PRO A 50 14.44 0.73 -13.80
C PRO A 50 15.87 0.19 -13.57
N ILE A 51 16.77 0.28 -14.53
CA ILE A 51 18.17 -0.16 -14.36
C ILE A 51 18.90 0.77 -13.35
N ARG A 52 19.89 0.26 -12.60
CA ARG A 52 20.74 1.06 -11.68
C ARG A 52 22.20 0.95 -12.05
N TYR A 53 22.94 2.04 -11.86
CA TYR A 53 24.38 2.11 -12.01
C TYR A 53 25.01 2.56 -10.69
N GLU A 54 26.16 2.00 -10.36
CA GLU A 54 26.93 2.31 -9.16
C GLU A 54 28.24 2.97 -9.57
N ALA A 55 28.51 4.16 -9.06
CA ALA A 55 29.79 4.83 -9.22
C ALA A 55 30.46 5.01 -7.86
N ILE A 56 31.78 4.91 -7.84
CA ILE A 56 32.60 5.03 -6.64
C ILE A 56 33.51 6.24 -6.80
N ALA A 57 33.43 7.16 -5.85
CA ALA A 57 34.38 8.25 -5.65
C ALA A 57 35.14 8.05 -4.34
N VAL A 58 36.31 8.68 -4.22
CA VAL A 58 37.19 8.52 -3.07
C VAL A 58 37.60 9.88 -2.52
N THR A 59 37.49 10.05 -1.21
CA THR A 59 37.99 11.21 -0.47
C THR A 59 39.04 10.73 0.53
N SER A 60 40.21 11.36 0.50
CA SER A 60 41.31 11.07 1.43
C SER A 60 41.32 12.10 2.55
N ILE A 61 41.58 11.66 3.78
CA ILE A 61 41.70 12.49 4.99
C ILE A 61 42.96 12.06 5.75
N ASP A 62 43.78 13.02 6.19
CA ASP A 62 44.85 12.77 7.17
C ASP A 62 44.29 12.45 8.57
N ALA A 63 43.93 11.17 8.76
CA ALA A 63 43.40 10.65 10.01
C ALA A 63 44.49 10.48 11.11
N ALA A 64 45.78 10.57 10.76
CA ALA A 64 46.88 10.38 11.71
C ALA A 64 47.39 11.70 12.30
N GLY A 65 47.35 12.79 11.52
CA GLY A 65 47.70 14.14 11.94
C GLY A 65 46.48 14.99 12.21
N ARG A 66 46.09 15.84 11.24
CA ARG A 66 45.19 16.97 11.43
C ARG A 66 43.76 16.58 11.82
N TYR A 67 43.23 15.49 11.28
CA TYR A 67 41.85 15.05 11.51
C TYR A 67 41.74 13.85 12.44
N ARG A 68 42.77 13.62 13.27
CA ARG A 68 42.79 12.52 14.24
C ARG A 68 41.57 12.53 15.16
N GLU A 69 41.01 13.68 15.50
CA GLU A 69 39.83 13.77 16.36
C GLU A 69 38.55 13.20 15.74
N LEU A 70 38.50 13.04 14.41
CA LEU A 70 37.39 12.37 13.72
C LEU A 70 37.49 10.84 13.80
N TYR A 71 38.63 10.30 14.25
CA TYR A 71 38.91 8.87 14.30
C TYR A 71 39.42 8.44 15.68
N SER A 72 38.68 7.57 16.36
CA SER A 72 39.11 6.95 17.62
C SER A 72 39.63 5.53 17.35
N GLY A 73 40.92 5.29 17.63
CA GLY A 73 41.52 3.96 17.47
C GLY A 73 41.52 3.42 16.02
N GLY A 74 41.57 4.31 15.02
CA GLY A 74 41.51 3.94 13.60
C GLY A 74 40.09 3.64 13.08
N GLN A 75 39.05 3.89 13.88
CA GLN A 75 37.65 3.84 13.46
C GLN A 75 37.01 5.23 13.51
N PRO A 76 36.03 5.53 12.63
CA PRO A 76 35.32 6.81 12.64
C PRO A 76 34.56 7.00 13.97
N ASP A 77 34.78 8.15 14.61
CA ASP A 77 34.15 8.53 15.88
C ASP A 77 32.76 9.17 15.66
N ASP A 78 32.04 9.47 16.75
CA ASP A 78 30.74 10.14 16.71
C ASP A 78 30.82 11.52 16.02
N ASP A 79 31.94 12.21 16.14
CA ASP A 79 32.19 13.48 15.44
C ASP A 79 32.27 13.30 13.92
N TYR A 80 32.87 12.20 13.43
CA TYR A 80 32.83 11.86 12.01
C TYR A 80 31.40 11.57 11.54
N ARG A 81 30.61 10.85 12.35
CA ARG A 81 29.19 10.59 12.03
C ARG A 81 28.38 11.87 11.91
N ALA A 82 28.65 12.87 12.74
CA ALA A 82 28.01 14.17 12.63
C ALA A 82 28.35 14.87 11.29
N VAL A 83 29.61 14.77 10.85
CA VAL A 83 30.06 15.29 9.53
C VAL A 83 29.39 14.55 8.39
N GLU A 84 29.27 13.23 8.47
CA GLU A 84 28.58 12.38 7.49
C GLU A 84 27.10 12.79 7.33
N VAL A 85 26.40 12.98 8.46
CA VAL A 85 24.99 13.43 8.47
C VAL A 85 24.87 14.83 7.86
N GLN A 86 25.77 15.74 8.20
CA GLN A 86 25.76 17.09 7.65
C GLN A 86 25.97 17.09 6.13
N ALA A 87 26.93 16.31 5.63
CA ALA A 87 27.17 16.16 4.20
C ALA A 87 25.93 15.59 3.49
N LEU A 88 25.27 14.60 4.08
CA LEU A 88 24.06 14.00 3.52
C LEU A 88 22.88 14.99 3.47
N GLU A 89 22.69 15.81 4.51
CA GLU A 89 21.64 16.84 4.53
C GLU A 89 21.88 17.92 3.48
N LEU A 90 23.13 18.33 3.25
CA LEU A 90 23.48 19.25 2.17
C LEU A 90 23.16 18.66 0.78
N LEU A 91 23.42 17.37 0.59
CA LEU A 91 23.09 16.66 -0.65
C LEU A 91 21.58 16.53 -0.85
N LYS A 92 20.82 16.21 0.21
CA LYS A 92 19.35 16.15 0.17
C LYS A 92 18.71 17.51 -0.11
N ALA A 93 19.28 18.59 0.40
CA ALA A 93 18.79 19.94 0.14
C ALA A 93 18.86 20.30 -1.36
N ARG A 94 19.87 19.79 -2.07
CA ARG A 94 20.01 19.95 -3.53
C ARG A 94 19.21 18.91 -4.33
N ARG A 95 19.09 17.70 -3.80
CA ARG A 95 18.36 16.57 -4.41
C ARG A 95 17.39 15.94 -3.41
N PRO A 96 16.12 16.37 -3.39
CA PRO A 96 15.11 15.86 -2.46
C PRO A 96 14.77 14.38 -2.64
N ASP A 97 15.09 13.79 -3.79
CA ASP A 97 14.84 12.40 -4.17
C ASP A 97 15.92 11.42 -3.65
N LEU A 98 16.92 11.94 -2.93
CA LEU A 98 18.06 11.21 -2.40
C LEU A 98 17.71 10.46 -1.12
N GLY A 99 18.10 9.17 -1.04
CA GLY A 99 17.72 8.25 0.04
C GLY A 99 16.63 7.26 -0.34
N GLY A 100 16.07 7.38 -1.54
CA GLY A 100 15.17 6.39 -2.13
C GLY A 100 15.92 5.16 -2.67
N PRO A 101 15.19 4.12 -3.11
CA PRO A 101 15.80 2.94 -3.73
C PRO A 101 16.51 3.28 -5.05
N THR A 102 16.22 4.42 -5.68
CA THR A 102 16.75 4.79 -6.99
C THR A 102 18.01 5.65 -6.91
N TYR A 103 18.07 6.56 -5.95
CA TYR A 103 19.21 7.44 -5.70
C TYR A 103 19.64 7.29 -4.25
N SER A 104 20.84 6.77 -4.02
CA SER A 104 21.38 6.58 -2.68
C SER A 104 22.87 6.83 -2.67
N ILE A 105 23.36 7.40 -1.57
CA ILE A 105 24.77 7.60 -1.32
C ILE A 105 25.12 6.87 -0.04
N ARG A 106 26.28 6.20 -0.02
CA ARG A 106 26.84 5.59 1.17
C ARG A 106 28.30 5.99 1.32
N PHE A 107 28.65 6.45 2.51
CA PHE A 107 30.03 6.71 2.90
C PHE A 107 30.58 5.48 3.62
N VAL A 108 31.71 4.96 3.14
CA VAL A 108 32.38 3.78 3.69
C VAL A 108 33.79 4.20 4.12
N PRO A 109 33.95 4.66 5.37
CA PRO A 109 35.27 5.02 5.90
C PRO A 109 36.14 3.78 6.11
N ARG A 110 37.42 3.89 5.79
CA ARG A 110 38.47 2.90 6.03
C ARG A 110 39.45 3.39 7.11
N ALA A 111 40.22 2.46 7.67
CA ALA A 111 41.12 2.72 8.80
C ALA A 111 42.37 3.56 8.44
N ASP A 112 42.66 3.69 7.15
CA ASP A 112 43.79 4.43 6.57
C ASP A 112 43.44 5.90 6.25
N GLY A 113 42.24 6.37 6.63
CA GLY A 113 41.77 7.74 6.34
C GLY A 113 41.06 7.90 4.99
N TRP A 114 40.92 6.81 4.23
CA TRP A 114 40.25 6.79 2.93
C TRP A 114 38.75 6.55 3.09
N ILE A 115 37.93 7.31 2.37
CA ILE A 115 36.49 7.16 2.40
C ILE A 115 35.97 6.87 1.00
N GLU A 116 35.40 5.68 0.83
CA GLU A 116 34.74 5.29 -0.40
C GLU A 116 33.30 5.77 -0.40
N ILE A 117 32.90 6.38 -1.50
CA ILE A 117 31.61 7.04 -1.65
C ILE A 117 30.88 6.35 -2.78
N ILE A 118 29.89 5.55 -2.40
CA ILE A 118 29.15 4.70 -3.31
C ILE A 118 27.83 5.40 -3.64
N ALA A 119 27.67 5.83 -4.89
CA ALA A 119 26.45 6.49 -5.36
C ALA A 119 25.70 5.63 -6.36
N LEU A 120 24.37 5.56 -6.21
CA LEU A 120 23.47 4.89 -7.14
C LEU A 120 22.69 5.91 -7.98
N GLY A 121 22.62 5.67 -9.30
CA GLY A 121 21.87 6.49 -10.25
C GLY A 121 21.15 5.68 -11.32
N ARG A 122 20.29 6.35 -12.10
CA ARG A 122 19.54 5.71 -13.21
C ARG A 122 20.36 5.55 -14.48
N THR A 123 21.33 6.44 -14.68
CA THR A 123 22.25 6.42 -15.82
C THR A 123 23.70 6.40 -15.32
N PRO A 124 24.67 5.94 -16.13
CA PRO A 124 26.08 5.97 -15.76
C PRO A 124 26.58 7.38 -15.41
N ALA A 125 26.19 8.38 -16.22
CA ALA A 125 26.58 9.76 -16.01
C ALA A 125 25.96 10.36 -14.73
N GLU A 126 24.71 10.02 -14.42
CA GLU A 126 24.08 10.46 -13.17
C GLU A 126 24.75 9.85 -11.95
N ALA A 127 25.06 8.53 -11.98
CA ALA A 127 25.74 7.87 -10.88
C ALA A 127 27.12 8.48 -10.62
N GLN A 128 27.89 8.72 -11.69
CA GLN A 128 29.20 9.37 -11.62
C GLN A 128 29.10 10.80 -11.06
N ALA A 129 28.22 11.63 -11.60
CA ALA A 129 28.02 13.00 -11.13
C ALA A 129 27.59 13.04 -9.66
N LEU A 130 26.76 12.09 -9.23
CA LEU A 130 26.32 11.98 -7.85
C LEU A 130 27.44 11.55 -6.90
N ALA A 131 28.28 10.58 -7.29
CA ALA A 131 29.45 10.17 -6.52
C ALA A 131 30.46 11.33 -6.38
N ASP A 132 30.67 12.06 -7.47
CA ASP A 132 31.58 13.20 -7.54
C ASP A 132 31.13 14.38 -6.66
N GLU A 133 29.85 14.73 -6.73
CA GLU A 133 29.25 15.77 -5.89
C GLU A 133 29.27 15.37 -4.41
N ALA A 134 29.03 14.08 -4.11
CA ALA A 134 29.07 13.55 -2.76
C ALA A 134 30.47 13.61 -2.14
N ALA A 135 31.50 13.25 -2.93
CA ALA A 135 32.89 13.35 -2.51
C ALA A 135 33.32 14.78 -2.21
N GLU A 136 32.98 15.71 -3.10
CA GLU A 136 33.28 17.12 -2.88
C GLU A 136 32.53 17.67 -1.66
N THR A 137 31.26 17.30 -1.47
CA THR A 137 30.46 17.74 -0.33
C THR A 137 31.00 17.20 0.99
N LEU A 138 31.45 15.94 1.01
CA LEU A 138 32.08 15.35 2.18
C LEU A 138 33.41 16.04 2.52
N ALA A 139 34.29 16.24 1.54
CA ALA A 139 35.56 16.95 1.75
C ALA A 139 35.32 18.35 2.34
N ARG A 140 34.35 19.09 1.81
CA ARG A 140 33.95 20.40 2.36
C ARG A 140 33.42 20.32 3.79
N ALA A 141 32.69 19.27 4.14
CA ALA A 141 32.14 19.08 5.49
C ALA A 141 33.25 18.70 6.50
N VAL A 142 34.21 17.87 6.09
CA VAL A 142 35.39 17.52 6.89
C VAL A 142 36.26 18.75 7.16
N ARG A 143 36.57 19.54 6.13
CA ARG A 143 37.32 20.80 6.28
C ARG A 143 36.59 21.80 7.17
N ALA A 144 35.26 21.90 7.05
CA ALA A 144 34.46 22.69 7.98
C ALA A 144 34.60 22.20 9.42
N ALA A 145 34.61 20.89 9.66
CA ALA A 145 34.81 20.32 11.00
C ALA A 145 36.21 20.60 11.55
N GLY A 146 37.26 20.49 10.73
CA GLY A 146 38.61 20.91 11.11
C GLY A 146 38.67 22.39 11.53
N GLY A 147 38.02 23.27 10.77
CA GLY A 147 37.88 24.68 11.11
C GLY A 147 37.14 24.94 12.43
N ARG A 148 36.18 24.08 12.82
CA ARG A 148 35.51 24.17 14.12
C ARG A 148 36.47 23.89 15.27
N GLU A 149 37.36 22.92 15.10
CA GLU A 149 38.38 22.59 16.10
C GLU A 149 39.41 23.71 16.24
N ILE A 150 39.84 24.31 15.12
CA ILE A 150 40.68 25.52 15.14
C ILE A 150 39.98 26.65 15.91
N LEU A 151 38.71 26.91 15.60
CA LEU A 151 37.91 27.93 16.30
C LEU A 151 37.76 27.62 17.79
N ARG A 152 37.55 26.35 18.17
CA ARG A 152 37.48 25.91 19.57
C ARG A 152 38.77 26.22 20.32
N ASN A 153 39.91 25.90 19.74
CA ASN A 153 41.22 26.16 20.34
C ASN A 153 41.47 27.67 20.51
N LEU A 154 41.13 28.48 19.51
CA LEU A 154 41.20 29.95 19.59
C LEU A 154 40.29 30.51 20.68
N MET A 155 39.05 30.00 20.81
CA MET A 155 38.13 30.41 21.86
C MET A 155 38.59 29.97 23.26
N GLY A 156 39.24 28.81 23.39
CA GLY A 156 39.80 28.32 24.65
C GLY A 156 40.94 29.17 25.17
N TRP A 157 41.79 29.62 24.25
CA TRP A 157 42.80 30.62 24.55
C TRP A 157 42.16 31.94 25.00
N GLU A 158 41.23 32.51 24.22
CA GLU A 158 40.59 33.79 24.57
C GLU A 158 39.82 33.76 25.89
N LEU A 159 39.20 32.62 26.21
CA LEU A 159 38.55 32.42 27.50
C LEU A 159 39.57 32.48 28.64
N THR A 160 40.75 31.88 28.45
CA THR A 160 41.84 31.90 29.43
C THR A 160 42.34 33.32 29.70
N GLU A 161 42.54 34.10 28.64
CA GLU A 161 42.96 35.51 28.74
C GLU A 161 41.89 36.38 29.42
N ALA A 162 40.62 36.15 29.10
CA ALA A 162 39.50 36.85 29.74
C ALA A 162 39.39 36.52 31.23
N LEU A 163 39.60 35.26 31.63
CA LEU A 163 39.64 34.85 33.04
C LEU A 163 40.81 35.46 33.82
N GLN A 164 41.91 35.77 33.14
CA GLN A 164 43.06 36.49 33.70
C GLN A 164 42.85 38.02 33.73
N GLY A 165 41.68 38.52 33.30
CA GLY A 165 41.35 39.95 33.32
C GLY A 165 42.03 40.78 32.23
N ARG A 166 42.55 40.15 31.18
CA ARG A 166 43.19 40.85 30.06
C ARG A 166 42.16 41.30 29.04
N GLU A 167 42.34 42.49 28.50
CA GLU A 167 41.53 43.03 27.39
C GLU A 167 41.99 42.44 26.04
N PRO A 168 41.10 42.31 25.04
CA PRO A 168 41.46 41.74 23.74
C PRO A 168 42.32 42.72 22.94
N GLU A 169 43.48 42.25 22.47
CA GLU A 169 44.46 43.07 21.74
C GLU A 169 44.07 43.29 20.27
N THR A 170 43.49 42.27 19.61
CA THR A 170 43.13 42.34 18.19
C THR A 170 41.62 42.48 17.96
N ARG A 171 41.25 42.95 16.76
CA ARG A 171 39.84 42.99 16.33
C ARG A 171 39.22 41.59 16.30
N PHE A 172 39.98 40.58 15.90
CA PHE A 172 39.47 39.21 15.86
C PHE A 172 39.24 38.63 17.26
N GLN A 173 40.10 38.94 18.24
CA GLN A 173 39.90 38.54 19.64
C GLN A 173 38.62 39.15 20.25
N ARG A 174 38.32 40.42 19.93
CA ARG A 174 37.03 41.02 20.30
C ARG A 174 35.84 40.24 19.73
N LEU A 175 35.93 39.84 18.46
CA LEU A 175 34.89 39.05 17.81
C LEU A 175 34.77 37.64 18.40
N LEU A 176 35.87 37.00 18.78
CA LEU A 176 35.86 35.71 19.49
C LEU A 176 35.13 35.82 20.83
N ARG A 177 35.41 36.87 21.63
CA ARG A 177 34.70 37.11 22.89
C ARG A 177 33.20 37.35 22.66
N GLU A 178 32.84 38.05 21.59
CA GLU A 178 31.45 38.26 21.22
C GLU A 178 30.76 36.95 20.80
N ILE A 179 31.43 36.10 20.01
CA ILE A 179 30.97 34.76 19.62
C ILE A 179 30.76 33.87 20.86
N ILE A 180 31.68 33.89 21.82
CA ILE A 180 31.57 33.16 23.10
C ILE A 180 30.38 33.67 23.90
N ARG A 181 30.27 35.00 24.09
CA ARG A 181 29.21 35.64 24.88
C ARG A 181 27.82 35.39 24.31
N THR A 182 27.71 35.42 22.98
CA THR A 182 26.45 35.20 22.27
C THR A 182 26.16 33.72 22.03
N GLN A 183 27.11 32.82 22.35
CA GLN A 183 27.03 31.40 21.99
C GLN A 183 26.72 31.21 20.50
N ALA A 184 27.22 32.12 19.65
CA ALA A 184 26.89 32.15 18.22
C ALA A 184 27.35 30.87 17.51
N PHE A 185 28.37 30.21 18.05
CA PHE A 185 28.98 29.02 17.48
C PHE A 185 28.90 27.84 18.47
N PRO A 186 27.93 26.92 18.33
CA PRO A 186 27.84 25.76 19.19
C PRO A 186 28.98 24.79 18.88
N LEU A 187 29.67 24.33 19.92
CA LEU A 187 30.74 23.34 19.83
C LEU A 187 30.26 22.00 20.38
N ASN A 188 30.70 20.91 19.75
CA ASN A 188 30.36 19.55 20.20
C ASN A 188 31.07 19.20 21.52
N ARG A 189 32.24 19.81 21.74
CA ARG A 189 33.06 19.66 22.95
C ARG A 189 33.16 21.01 23.66
N ALA A 190 33.29 20.96 24.98
CA ALA A 190 33.51 22.16 25.77
C ALA A 190 34.81 22.86 25.31
N VAL A 191 34.80 24.18 25.43
CA VAL A 191 36.00 24.99 25.25
C VAL A 191 36.90 24.74 26.46
N GLU A 192 38.08 24.15 26.24
CA GLU A 192 39.05 23.89 27.30
C GLU A 192 40.11 25.01 27.34
N PRO A 193 40.58 25.44 28.52
CA PRO A 193 41.70 26.37 28.63
C PRO A 193 42.96 25.74 28.03
N VAL A 194 43.54 26.36 27.01
CA VAL A 194 44.73 25.85 26.31
C VAL A 194 45.97 26.63 26.76
N SER A 195 47.10 25.96 26.98
CA SER A 195 48.35 26.58 27.42
C SER A 195 49.21 27.16 26.29
N ALA A 196 48.91 26.83 25.03
CA ALA A 196 49.66 27.28 23.86
C ALA A 196 49.01 28.54 23.26
N HIS A 197 49.77 29.64 23.22
CA HIS A 197 49.34 30.91 22.64
C HIS A 197 49.32 30.80 21.11
N MET A 198 48.15 30.94 20.50
CA MET A 198 48.01 30.97 19.04
C MET A 198 47.06 32.09 18.62
N THR A 199 47.56 33.03 17.84
CA THR A 199 46.73 34.08 17.22
C THR A 199 46.34 33.67 15.82
N VAL A 200 45.19 34.16 15.33
CA VAL A 200 44.69 33.83 13.98
C VAL A 200 45.70 34.21 12.89
N ASP A 201 46.47 35.27 13.08
CA ASP A 201 47.48 35.71 12.12
C ASP A 201 48.69 34.75 12.01
N GLN A 202 48.85 33.81 12.94
CA GLN A 202 49.90 32.79 12.96
C GLN A 202 49.48 31.46 12.32
N LEU A 203 48.21 31.33 11.94
CA LEU A 203 47.69 30.11 11.35
C LEU A 203 48.22 29.91 9.92
N PRO A 204 48.56 28.67 9.52
CA PRO A 204 48.84 28.32 8.13
C PRO A 204 47.66 28.69 7.21
N ALA A 205 47.95 28.95 5.93
CA ALA A 205 46.95 29.34 4.94
C ALA A 205 45.79 28.31 4.81
N GLU A 206 46.08 27.02 4.99
CA GLU A 206 45.08 25.95 4.97
C GLU A 206 44.14 26.02 6.19
N GLU A 207 44.67 26.28 7.39
CA GLU A 207 43.87 26.41 8.62
C GLU A 207 43.01 27.64 8.60
N LEU A 208 43.52 28.72 8.01
CA LEU A 208 42.74 29.92 7.71
C LEU A 208 41.61 29.63 6.73
N SER A 209 41.84 28.81 5.70
CA SER A 209 40.81 28.39 4.75
C SER A 209 39.72 27.54 5.40
N ASP A 210 40.11 26.63 6.29
CA ASP A 210 39.19 25.73 7.00
C ASP A 210 38.40 26.47 8.09
N LEU A 211 39.04 27.39 8.81
CA LEU A 211 38.40 28.30 9.77
C LEU A 211 37.37 29.18 9.05
N ALA A 212 37.71 29.75 7.90
CA ALA A 212 36.78 30.49 7.07
C ALA A 212 35.59 29.60 6.65
N ARG A 213 35.85 28.35 6.27
CA ARG A 213 34.80 27.40 5.90
C ARG A 213 33.84 27.09 7.05
N ALA A 214 34.36 26.90 8.27
CA ALA A 214 33.54 26.65 9.45
C ALA A 214 32.61 27.82 9.76
N LEU A 215 33.12 29.05 9.64
CA LEU A 215 32.33 30.26 9.84
C LEU A 215 31.31 30.49 8.71
N GLU A 216 31.66 30.20 7.45
CA GLU A 216 30.73 30.24 6.30
C GLU A 216 29.53 29.32 6.51
N VAL A 217 29.81 28.05 6.87
CA VAL A 217 28.78 27.05 7.14
C VAL A 217 27.87 27.51 8.27
N ARG A 218 28.43 28.15 9.30
CA ARG A 218 27.64 28.66 10.41
C ARG A 218 26.81 29.88 10.04
N GLU A 219 27.33 30.79 9.22
CA GLU A 219 26.56 31.91 8.67
C GLU A 219 25.37 31.40 7.86
N GLU A 220 25.58 30.39 7.02
CA GLU A 220 24.50 29.76 6.24
C GLU A 220 23.42 29.14 7.14
N GLN A 221 23.81 28.47 8.24
CA GLN A 221 22.85 27.93 9.20
C GLN A 221 22.05 29.04 9.89
N LEU A 222 22.72 30.11 10.33
CA LEU A 222 22.08 31.25 10.98
C LEU A 222 21.21 32.07 10.03
N SER A 223 21.51 32.07 8.72
CA SER A 223 20.72 32.78 7.71
C SER A 223 19.40 32.10 7.39
N ARG A 224 19.29 30.78 7.61
CA ARG A 224 18.04 30.01 7.49
C ARG A 224 17.05 30.26 8.63
N ILE A 225 17.50 30.86 9.74
CA ILE A 225 16.62 31.23 10.85
C ILE A 225 15.86 32.50 10.46
N ASP A 226 14.52 32.40 10.37
CA ASP A 226 13.63 33.53 10.08
C ASP A 226 13.47 34.44 11.32
N ILE A 227 14.51 35.24 11.58
CA ILE A 227 14.52 36.22 12.68
C ILE A 227 13.33 37.20 12.56
N PRO A 228 12.99 37.77 11.38
CA PRO A 228 11.82 38.62 11.22
C PRO A 228 10.48 37.92 11.56
N GLY A 229 10.28 36.68 11.12
CA GLY A 229 9.09 35.91 11.44
C GLY A 229 8.98 35.57 12.93
N LEU A 230 10.10 35.23 13.57
CA LEU A 230 10.16 35.02 15.02
C LEU A 230 9.87 36.30 15.81
N ASP A 231 10.31 37.46 15.31
CA ASP A 231 10.00 38.75 15.93
C ASP A 231 8.51 39.13 15.78
N ALA A 232 7.90 38.81 14.65
CA ALA A 232 6.45 38.97 14.45
C ALA A 232 5.64 38.04 15.38
N GLN A 233 6.08 36.81 15.60
CA GLN A 233 5.47 35.89 16.56
C GLN A 233 5.61 36.42 18.00
N ARG A 234 6.79 36.96 18.36
CA ARG A 234 7.02 37.60 19.67
C ARG A 234 5.99 38.70 19.95
N ALA A 235 5.65 39.51 18.96
CA ALA A 235 4.68 40.61 19.11
C ALA A 235 3.26 40.16 19.46
N THR A 236 2.93 38.87 19.27
CA THR A 236 1.60 38.30 19.60
C THR A 236 1.53 37.66 20.99
N LEU A 237 2.64 37.57 21.71
CA LEU A 237 2.71 36.92 23.03
C LEU A 237 2.25 37.84 24.16
N THR A 238 1.44 37.29 25.07
CA THR A 238 0.90 38.01 26.25
C THR A 238 1.58 37.63 27.57
N ASP A 239 2.34 36.53 27.61
CA ASP A 239 3.08 36.09 28.79
C ASP A 239 4.40 36.86 28.96
N ALA A 240 4.50 37.66 30.03
CA ALA A 240 5.64 38.53 30.31
C ALA A 240 6.97 37.77 30.49
N ALA A 241 6.94 36.58 31.10
CA ALA A 241 8.15 35.78 31.33
C ALA A 241 8.70 35.22 30.01
N ARG A 242 7.82 34.70 29.15
CA ARG A 242 8.19 34.22 27.81
C ARG A 242 8.65 35.35 26.89
N LEU A 243 8.03 36.53 26.98
CA LEU A 243 8.40 37.69 26.17
C LEU A 243 9.82 38.18 26.49
N GLN A 244 10.20 38.19 27.77
CA GLN A 244 11.55 38.55 28.19
C GLN A 244 12.59 37.54 27.69
N GLN A 245 12.29 36.24 27.81
CA GLN A 245 13.18 35.17 27.33
C GLN A 245 13.41 35.24 25.81
N ILE A 246 12.33 35.34 25.02
CA ILE A 246 12.42 35.38 23.55
C ILE A 246 13.12 36.65 23.07
N THR A 247 12.90 37.80 23.74
CA THR A 247 13.60 39.04 23.40
C THR A 247 15.11 38.90 23.61
N ALA A 248 15.54 38.29 24.72
CA ALA A 248 16.95 38.04 25.00
C ALA A 248 17.56 37.06 23.98
N ASP A 249 16.83 36.01 23.61
CA ASP A 249 17.29 35.01 22.64
C ASP A 249 17.39 35.60 21.21
N LEU A 250 16.43 36.42 20.77
CA LEU A 250 16.49 37.11 19.47
C LEU A 250 17.66 38.10 19.40
N GLN A 251 17.88 38.88 20.46
CA GLN A 251 19.04 39.77 20.54
C GLN A 251 20.35 38.98 20.50
N ARG A 252 20.43 37.88 21.26
CA ARG A 252 21.59 36.98 21.26
C ARG A 252 21.87 36.43 19.86
N LEU A 253 20.85 35.95 19.15
CA LEU A 253 20.97 35.42 17.79
C LEU A 253 21.39 36.48 16.77
N ALA A 254 20.82 37.68 16.84
CA ALA A 254 21.14 38.77 15.93
C ALA A 254 22.59 39.26 16.11
N MET A 255 23.02 39.48 17.36
CA MET A 255 24.41 39.85 17.69
C MET A 255 25.38 38.74 17.29
N GLY A 256 25.05 37.48 17.61
CA GLY A 256 25.89 36.34 17.26
C GLY A 256 26.07 36.16 15.76
N ARG A 257 25.00 36.33 14.97
CA ARG A 257 25.08 36.30 13.50
C ARG A 257 25.91 37.46 12.94
N GLN A 258 25.83 38.64 13.55
CA GLN A 258 26.66 39.79 13.15
C GLN A 258 28.14 39.51 13.45
N ALA A 259 28.48 39.01 14.64
CA ALA A 259 29.83 38.66 15.04
C ALA A 259 30.48 37.64 14.10
N ILE A 260 29.73 36.62 13.64
CA ILE A 260 30.23 35.64 12.65
C ILE A 260 30.47 36.28 11.29
N ARG A 261 29.58 37.17 10.83
CA ARG A 261 29.78 37.90 9.56
C ARG A 261 30.99 38.83 9.63
N ASP A 262 31.20 39.51 10.76
CA ASP A 262 32.34 40.40 10.95
C ASP A 262 33.65 39.61 11.08
N ALA A 263 33.62 38.41 11.66
CA ALA A 263 34.76 37.49 11.71
C ALA A 263 35.13 36.99 10.31
N LEU A 264 34.15 36.59 9.49
CA LEU A 264 34.35 36.27 8.07
C LEU A 264 34.92 37.46 7.30
N GLY A 265 34.37 38.66 7.52
CA GLY A 265 34.86 39.90 6.94
C GLY A 265 36.33 40.11 7.24
N TYR A 266 36.74 39.96 8.51
CA TYR A 266 38.14 40.06 8.92
C TYR A 266 39.03 39.04 8.22
N LEU A 267 38.63 37.75 8.19
CA LEU A 267 39.40 36.70 7.50
C LEU A 267 39.59 37.03 6.01
N TYR A 268 38.55 37.51 5.34
CA TYR A 268 38.61 37.82 3.92
C TYR A 268 39.38 39.09 3.58
N SER A 269 39.18 40.19 4.32
CA SER A 269 39.78 41.49 3.99
C SER A 269 41.19 41.65 4.53
N ASN A 270 41.48 41.09 5.71
CA ASN A 270 42.75 41.30 6.40
C ASN A 270 43.75 40.17 6.16
N LEU A 271 43.27 38.93 6.03
CA LEU A 271 44.12 37.73 5.90
C LEU A 271 44.04 37.05 4.54
N GLY A 272 43.16 37.52 3.64
CA GLY A 272 42.96 36.88 2.33
C GLY A 272 42.44 35.43 2.41
N ALA A 273 41.95 35.03 3.58
CA ALA A 273 41.61 33.66 3.95
C ALA A 273 40.22 33.28 3.40
N ARG A 274 40.13 33.05 2.09
CA ARG A 274 38.91 32.54 1.45
C ARG A 274 38.92 31.01 1.43
N PHE A 275 37.74 30.41 1.54
CA PHE A 275 37.61 28.98 1.32
C PHE A 275 37.89 28.65 -0.16
N ALA A 276 38.92 27.84 -0.40
CA ALA A 276 39.30 27.39 -1.74
C ALA A 276 39.22 25.86 -1.79
N PRO A 277 38.13 25.29 -2.35
CA PRO A 277 37.92 23.83 -2.36
C PRO A 277 38.97 23.09 -3.21
N ASP A 278 39.55 23.74 -4.21
CA ASP A 278 40.52 23.15 -5.16
C ASP A 278 41.98 23.26 -4.71
N THR A 279 42.25 23.89 -3.56
CA THR A 279 43.60 23.88 -2.98
C THR A 279 43.87 22.49 -2.38
N PRO A 280 44.99 21.83 -2.74
CA PRO A 280 45.40 20.60 -2.07
C PRO A 280 45.45 20.86 -0.57
N SER A 281 44.75 20.02 0.19
CA SER A 281 44.63 20.11 1.65
C SER A 281 44.65 18.69 2.17
N ASP A 282 44.96 18.49 3.45
CA ASP A 282 44.96 17.18 4.11
C ASP A 282 43.60 16.45 4.10
N ALA A 283 42.54 17.11 3.60
CA ALA A 283 41.29 16.47 3.19
C ALA A 283 40.91 16.89 1.76
N TYR A 284 41.10 16.00 0.78
CA TYR A 284 40.80 16.29 -0.62
C TYR A 284 40.19 15.09 -1.36
N ARG A 285 39.49 15.39 -2.45
CA ARG A 285 38.98 14.39 -3.39
C ARG A 285 40.09 14.01 -4.35
N GLU A 286 40.42 12.72 -4.42
CA GLU A 286 41.58 12.28 -5.19
C GLU A 286 41.37 12.26 -6.70
N ALA A 287 40.24 11.73 -7.16
CA ALA A 287 39.97 11.54 -8.58
C ALA A 287 38.46 11.65 -8.89
N ARG A 288 38.16 11.86 -10.18
CA ARG A 288 36.78 11.71 -10.66
C ARG A 288 36.37 10.26 -10.67
N ALA A 289 35.14 9.97 -10.24
CA ALA A 289 34.59 8.62 -10.31
C ALA A 289 34.65 8.12 -11.76
N ALA A 290 34.93 6.84 -11.96
CA ALA A 290 34.87 6.25 -13.29
C ALA A 290 33.41 6.14 -13.77
N LEU A 291 33.19 6.25 -15.08
CA LEU A 291 31.89 5.94 -15.68
C LEU A 291 31.57 4.45 -15.50
N PRO A 292 30.48 4.09 -14.82
CA PRO A 292 30.17 2.69 -14.59
C PRO A 292 29.72 2.00 -15.87
N ALA A 293 30.44 0.94 -16.25
CA ALA A 293 30.18 0.18 -17.46
C ALA A 293 29.09 -0.89 -17.28
N THR A 294 28.85 -1.34 -16.04
CA THR A 294 27.93 -2.43 -15.73
C THR A 294 26.76 -1.95 -14.87
N ALA A 295 25.57 -2.46 -15.18
CA ALA A 295 24.39 -2.28 -14.34
C ALA A 295 24.48 -3.16 -13.09
N VAL A 296 24.00 -2.65 -11.96
CA VAL A 296 23.92 -3.40 -10.70
C VAL A 296 22.74 -4.36 -10.76
N ASP A 297 22.99 -5.65 -10.54
CA ASP A 297 21.92 -6.65 -10.44
C ASP A 297 21.01 -6.35 -9.24
N ARG A 298 19.73 -6.08 -9.53
CA ARG A 298 18.70 -5.78 -8.52
C ARG A 298 18.23 -7.04 -7.79
N ARG A 299 19.11 -7.97 -7.40
CA ARG A 299 18.74 -9.23 -6.72
C ARG A 299 17.48 -9.87 -7.35
N ILE A 300 17.30 -9.74 -8.66
CA ILE A 300 16.13 -10.20 -9.40
C ILE A 300 15.89 -11.70 -9.14
N PRO A 301 16.94 -12.56 -9.16
CA PRO A 301 16.75 -13.97 -8.81
C PRO A 301 16.24 -14.17 -7.37
N LEU A 302 16.66 -13.33 -6.41
CA LEU A 302 16.18 -13.42 -5.02
C LEU A 302 14.71 -13.03 -4.90
N LEU A 303 14.25 -12.00 -5.63
CA LEU A 303 12.85 -11.57 -5.62
C LEU A 303 11.94 -12.59 -6.28
N LEU A 304 12.39 -13.21 -7.38
CA LEU A 304 11.67 -14.31 -8.02
C LEU A 304 11.66 -15.56 -7.12
N ALA A 305 12.76 -15.88 -6.44
CA ALA A 305 12.82 -16.94 -5.45
C ALA A 305 11.91 -16.67 -4.23
N LEU A 306 11.78 -15.42 -3.81
CA LEU A 306 10.83 -15.05 -2.76
C LEU A 306 9.39 -15.29 -3.24
N ALA A 307 9.06 -14.89 -4.47
CA ALA A 307 7.73 -15.11 -5.05
C ALA A 307 7.39 -16.60 -5.18
N THR A 308 8.34 -17.45 -5.57
CA THR A 308 8.14 -18.91 -5.62
C THR A 308 7.93 -19.50 -4.23
N VAL A 309 8.73 -19.08 -3.23
CA VAL A 309 8.56 -19.51 -1.84
C VAL A 309 7.19 -19.12 -1.29
N VAL A 310 6.73 -17.89 -1.55
CA VAL A 310 5.39 -17.43 -1.15
C VAL A 310 4.32 -18.31 -1.80
N GLY A 311 4.43 -18.58 -3.10
CA GLY A 311 3.51 -19.48 -3.80
C GLY A 311 3.51 -20.91 -3.24
N MET A 312 4.67 -21.45 -2.88
CA MET A 312 4.80 -22.76 -2.25
C MET A 312 4.18 -22.79 -0.85
N VAL A 313 4.40 -21.77 -0.03
CA VAL A 313 3.83 -21.68 1.34
C VAL A 313 2.30 -21.62 1.26
N PHE A 314 1.74 -20.82 0.35
CA PHE A 314 0.29 -20.77 0.13
C PHE A 314 -0.28 -22.09 -0.39
N GLY A 315 0.41 -22.74 -1.34
CA GLY A 315 -0.02 -24.04 -1.85
C GLY A 315 0.04 -25.12 -0.76
N ALA A 316 1.10 -25.15 0.05
CA ALA A 316 1.27 -26.10 1.16
C ALA A 316 0.22 -25.87 2.25
N ALA A 317 -0.12 -24.61 2.53
CA ALA A 317 -1.23 -24.26 3.39
C ALA A 317 -2.55 -24.84 2.87
N GLY A 318 -2.85 -24.71 1.58
CA GLY A 318 -4.04 -25.32 0.97
C GLY A 318 -4.08 -26.85 1.13
N VAL A 319 -2.94 -27.53 0.95
CA VAL A 319 -2.82 -28.98 1.15
C VAL A 319 -3.02 -29.38 2.62
N ALA A 320 -2.49 -28.60 3.56
CA ALA A 320 -2.68 -28.81 5.00
C ALA A 320 -4.17 -28.65 5.40
N VAL A 321 -4.87 -27.69 4.80
CA VAL A 321 -6.31 -27.50 5.02
C VAL A 321 -7.12 -28.68 4.45
N ASP A 322 -6.84 -29.12 3.22
CA ASP A 322 -7.53 -30.28 2.63
C ASP A 322 -7.31 -31.56 3.45
N SER A 323 -6.08 -31.81 3.89
CA SER A 323 -5.73 -33.00 4.67
C SER A 323 -6.33 -33.01 6.08
N SER A 324 -6.55 -31.84 6.69
CA SER A 324 -7.17 -31.72 8.02
C SER A 324 -8.70 -31.70 7.99
N ALA A 325 -9.31 -31.01 7.03
CA ALA A 325 -10.76 -30.86 6.93
C ALA A 325 -11.42 -31.91 6.01
N GLY A 326 -10.64 -32.65 5.21
CA GLY A 326 -11.16 -33.65 4.27
C GLY A 326 -12.03 -33.04 3.17
N VAL A 327 -11.73 -31.82 2.73
CA VAL A 327 -12.56 -31.05 1.78
C VAL A 327 -12.76 -31.83 0.48
N MET A 328 -11.69 -32.36 -0.09
CA MET A 328 -11.77 -33.13 -1.34
C MET A 328 -12.60 -34.41 -1.17
N ARG A 329 -12.52 -35.08 -0.01
CA ARG A 329 -13.34 -36.27 0.27
C ARG A 329 -14.83 -35.91 0.28
N LYS A 330 -15.20 -34.78 0.89
CA LYS A 330 -16.58 -34.27 0.92
C LYS A 330 -17.08 -33.86 -0.47
N ILE A 331 -16.22 -33.23 -1.29
CA ILE A 331 -16.56 -32.92 -2.68
C ILE A 331 -16.81 -34.21 -3.48
N VAL A 332 -15.94 -35.22 -3.32
CA VAL A 332 -16.12 -36.53 -3.97
C VAL A 332 -17.40 -37.23 -3.50
N GLU A 333 -17.72 -37.16 -2.21
CA GLU A 333 -18.97 -37.68 -1.65
C GLU A 333 -20.19 -36.97 -2.25
N LEU A 334 -20.21 -35.64 -2.27
CA LEU A 334 -21.28 -34.86 -2.91
C LEU A 334 -21.42 -35.17 -4.40
N TRP A 335 -20.30 -35.36 -5.09
CA TRP A 335 -20.28 -35.76 -6.50
C TRP A 335 -20.86 -37.16 -6.73
N ALA A 336 -20.68 -38.09 -5.78
CA ALA A 336 -21.31 -39.40 -5.83
C ALA A 336 -22.85 -39.30 -5.73
N TYR A 337 -23.37 -38.31 -5.00
CA TYR A 337 -24.81 -38.01 -4.90
C TYR A 337 -25.34 -37.09 -6.01
N ARG A 338 -24.61 -36.86 -7.10
CA ARG A 338 -25.04 -35.97 -8.21
C ARG A 338 -26.38 -36.36 -8.83
N GLU A 339 -26.72 -37.64 -8.87
CA GLU A 339 -28.00 -38.13 -9.40
C GLU A 339 -29.16 -37.73 -8.48
N LEU A 340 -28.97 -37.86 -7.17
CA LEU A 340 -29.93 -37.36 -6.18
C LEU A 340 -30.09 -35.85 -6.28
N ILE A 341 -28.99 -35.10 -6.35
CA ILE A 341 -29.01 -33.63 -6.50
C ILE A 341 -29.79 -33.26 -7.77
N ARG A 342 -29.47 -33.87 -8.92
CA ARG A 342 -30.15 -33.62 -10.19
C ARG A 342 -31.64 -33.92 -10.10
N ASN A 343 -32.02 -35.05 -9.51
CA ASN A 343 -33.43 -35.44 -9.36
C ASN A 343 -34.19 -34.49 -8.43
N LEU A 344 -33.57 -34.04 -7.33
CA LEU A 344 -34.19 -33.09 -6.41
C LEU A 344 -34.33 -31.69 -7.04
N VAL A 345 -33.32 -31.23 -7.80
CA VAL A 345 -33.41 -29.96 -8.55
C VAL A 345 -34.52 -30.03 -9.60
N LEU A 346 -34.57 -31.11 -10.40
CA LEU A 346 -35.62 -31.29 -11.40
C LEU A 346 -37.01 -31.36 -10.76
N ARG A 347 -37.14 -32.05 -9.62
CA ARG A 347 -38.39 -32.11 -8.86
C ARG A 347 -38.80 -30.72 -8.37
N ASP A 348 -37.88 -29.94 -7.80
CA ASP A 348 -38.18 -28.60 -7.29
C ASP A 348 -38.65 -27.67 -8.42
N LEU A 349 -37.98 -27.70 -9.58
CA LEU A 349 -38.41 -26.99 -10.77
C LEU A 349 -39.81 -27.45 -11.23
N GLN A 350 -40.03 -28.76 -11.38
CA GLN A 350 -41.32 -29.29 -11.80
C GLN A 350 -42.45 -28.89 -10.85
N VAL A 351 -42.23 -28.97 -9.53
CA VAL A 351 -43.25 -28.58 -8.53
C VAL A 351 -43.61 -27.10 -8.67
N ARG A 352 -42.64 -26.22 -8.94
CA ARG A 352 -42.91 -24.78 -9.15
C ARG A 352 -43.71 -24.50 -10.43
N TYR A 353 -43.53 -25.30 -11.48
CA TYR A 353 -44.19 -25.07 -12.77
C TYR A 353 -45.47 -25.91 -12.97
N LYS A 354 -45.70 -26.95 -12.15
CA LYS A 354 -46.84 -27.87 -12.29
C LYS A 354 -48.14 -27.18 -11.88
N GLY A 355 -49.13 -27.21 -12.78
CA GLY A 355 -50.47 -26.65 -12.52
C GLY A 355 -50.62 -25.14 -12.77
N SER A 356 -49.59 -24.46 -13.32
CA SER A 356 -49.66 -23.06 -13.73
C SER A 356 -50.05 -22.93 -15.20
N ALA A 357 -51.05 -22.09 -15.52
CA ALA A 357 -51.51 -21.84 -16.90
C ALA A 357 -50.41 -21.28 -17.81
N LEU A 358 -49.49 -20.49 -17.25
CA LEU A 358 -48.36 -19.87 -17.96
C LEU A 358 -47.04 -20.65 -17.78
N GLY A 359 -46.99 -21.62 -16.85
CA GLY A 359 -45.83 -22.47 -16.60
C GLY A 359 -44.52 -21.68 -16.43
N TYR A 360 -43.53 -22.02 -17.25
CA TYR A 360 -42.21 -21.38 -17.30
C TYR A 360 -42.26 -19.87 -17.56
N LEU A 361 -43.20 -19.40 -18.39
CA LEU A 361 -43.32 -17.98 -18.76
C LEU A 361 -43.50 -17.09 -17.53
N TRP A 362 -44.07 -17.61 -16.44
CA TRP A 362 -44.26 -16.81 -15.23
C TRP A 362 -42.95 -16.36 -14.59
N THR A 363 -41.93 -17.22 -14.60
CA THR A 363 -40.61 -16.87 -14.04
C THR A 363 -39.89 -15.80 -14.86
N GLN A 364 -40.20 -15.70 -16.15
CA GLN A 364 -39.67 -14.68 -17.04
C GLN A 364 -40.49 -13.38 -16.95
N LEU A 365 -41.81 -13.51 -16.82
CA LEU A 365 -42.73 -12.38 -16.81
C LEU A 365 -42.63 -11.56 -15.53
N ALA A 366 -42.40 -12.17 -14.37
CA ALA A 366 -42.30 -11.44 -13.10
C ALA A 366 -41.12 -10.42 -13.06
N PRO A 367 -39.86 -10.79 -13.40
CA PRO A 367 -38.76 -9.83 -13.49
C PRO A 367 -39.00 -8.74 -14.55
N LEU A 368 -39.64 -9.08 -15.67
CA LEU A 368 -39.97 -8.10 -16.72
C LEU A 368 -41.01 -7.09 -16.28
N LEU A 369 -42.10 -7.55 -15.67
CA LEU A 369 -43.14 -6.66 -15.15
C LEU A 369 -42.56 -5.75 -14.06
N LEU A 370 -41.72 -6.30 -13.17
CA LEU A 370 -41.06 -5.51 -12.13
C LEU A 370 -40.07 -4.50 -12.72
N MET A 371 -39.30 -4.88 -13.75
CA MET A 371 -38.46 -3.97 -14.51
C MET A 371 -39.29 -2.87 -15.19
N LEU A 372 -40.43 -3.18 -15.80
CA LEU A 372 -41.33 -2.20 -16.42
C LEU A 372 -41.90 -1.22 -15.40
N VAL A 373 -42.28 -1.71 -14.21
CA VAL A 373 -42.72 -0.86 -13.10
C VAL A 373 -41.59 0.08 -12.69
N PHE A 374 -40.37 -0.43 -12.45
CA PHE A 374 -39.25 0.43 -12.08
C PHE A 374 -38.87 1.41 -13.19
N TRP A 375 -38.85 0.98 -14.45
CA TRP A 375 -38.62 1.86 -15.59
C TRP A 375 -39.68 2.97 -15.64
N PHE A 376 -40.96 2.63 -15.54
CA PHE A 376 -42.04 3.62 -15.52
C PHE A 376 -41.90 4.60 -14.36
N VAL A 377 -41.69 4.10 -13.14
CA VAL A 377 -41.56 4.94 -11.94
C VAL A 377 -40.38 5.91 -12.05
N PHE A 378 -39.19 5.42 -12.39
CA PHE A 378 -37.99 6.26 -12.42
C PHE A 378 -37.86 7.13 -13.67
N SER A 379 -38.44 6.69 -14.80
CA SER A 379 -38.49 7.51 -16.02
C SER A 379 -39.54 8.61 -15.91
N ALA A 380 -40.75 8.29 -15.42
CA ALA A 380 -41.86 9.25 -15.36
C ALA A 380 -41.77 10.21 -14.16
N PHE A 381 -41.39 9.72 -12.97
CA PHE A 381 -41.39 10.55 -11.75
C PHE A 381 -40.02 11.13 -11.39
N PHE A 382 -38.92 10.46 -11.75
CA PHE A 382 -37.57 10.84 -11.31
C PHE A 382 -36.64 11.31 -12.43
N GLN A 383 -37.12 11.36 -13.68
CA GLN A 383 -36.33 11.75 -14.86
C GLN A 383 -34.93 11.12 -14.86
N ALA A 384 -34.85 9.81 -14.65
CA ALA A 384 -33.56 9.12 -14.55
C ALA A 384 -32.72 9.31 -15.81
N ASP A 385 -31.69 10.17 -15.74
CA ASP A 385 -30.74 10.43 -16.83
C ASP A 385 -29.67 9.31 -16.91
N ILE A 386 -30.13 8.08 -17.15
CA ILE A 386 -29.27 6.90 -17.33
C ILE A 386 -29.58 6.31 -18.71
N ALA A 387 -28.52 6.12 -19.51
CA ALA A 387 -28.63 5.45 -20.80
C ALA A 387 -29.26 4.05 -20.67
N MET A 388 -30.21 3.69 -21.55
CA MET A 388 -30.82 2.35 -21.56
C MET A 388 -31.25 1.83 -20.17
N PHE A 389 -31.94 2.68 -19.40
CA PHE A 389 -32.34 2.38 -18.02
C PHE A 389 -33.07 1.02 -17.80
N PRO A 390 -33.94 0.52 -18.71
CA PRO A 390 -34.51 -0.83 -18.56
C PRO A 390 -33.45 -1.93 -18.46
N VAL A 391 -32.39 -1.85 -19.27
CA VAL A 391 -31.28 -2.82 -19.23
C VAL A 391 -30.52 -2.69 -17.92
N PHE A 392 -30.25 -1.46 -17.47
CA PHE A 392 -29.57 -1.19 -16.22
C PHE A 392 -30.28 -1.84 -15.01
N ILE A 393 -31.61 -1.75 -14.93
CA ILE A 393 -32.39 -2.39 -13.86
C ILE A 393 -32.39 -3.90 -14.02
N MET A 394 -32.68 -4.41 -15.23
CA MET A 394 -32.83 -5.86 -15.43
C MET A 394 -31.54 -6.62 -15.09
N VAL A 395 -30.38 -6.07 -15.45
CA VAL A 395 -29.05 -6.62 -15.11
C VAL A 395 -28.80 -6.64 -13.61
N GLY A 396 -29.33 -5.68 -12.85
CA GLY A 396 -29.24 -5.69 -11.39
C GLY A 396 -30.28 -6.60 -10.71
N LEU A 397 -31.47 -6.69 -11.30
CA LEU A 397 -32.61 -7.40 -10.73
C LEU A 397 -32.44 -8.92 -10.81
N LEU A 398 -31.86 -9.43 -11.89
CA LEU A 398 -31.66 -10.88 -12.07
C LEU A 398 -30.73 -11.49 -11.00
N PRO A 399 -29.51 -10.96 -10.76
CA PRO A 399 -28.64 -11.48 -9.70
C PRO A 399 -29.26 -11.34 -8.32
N TRP A 400 -30.02 -10.27 -8.08
CA TRP A 400 -30.76 -10.09 -6.84
C TRP A 400 -31.87 -11.13 -6.66
N ASN A 401 -32.68 -11.38 -7.68
CA ASN A 401 -33.74 -12.40 -7.63
C ASN A 401 -33.16 -13.79 -7.38
N TYR A 402 -32.02 -14.12 -8.01
CA TYR A 402 -31.29 -15.35 -7.71
C TYR A 402 -30.92 -15.44 -6.23
N ALA A 403 -30.34 -14.37 -5.66
CA ALA A 403 -30.01 -14.33 -4.24
C ALA A 403 -31.25 -14.49 -3.33
N ASN A 404 -32.34 -13.79 -3.66
CA ASN A 404 -33.59 -13.84 -2.91
C ASN A 404 -34.18 -15.26 -2.90
N GLU A 405 -34.28 -15.91 -4.06
CA GLU A 405 -34.79 -17.28 -4.15
C GLU A 405 -33.86 -18.30 -3.48
N ALA A 406 -32.55 -18.18 -3.67
CA ALA A 406 -31.57 -19.11 -3.11
C ALA A 406 -31.52 -19.04 -1.58
N VAL A 407 -31.58 -17.83 -1.01
CA VAL A 407 -31.54 -17.62 0.44
C VAL A 407 -32.85 -18.04 1.10
N SER A 408 -34.00 -17.60 0.56
CA SER A 408 -35.31 -17.95 1.11
C SER A 408 -35.62 -19.44 0.98
N GLY A 409 -35.38 -20.04 -0.20
CA GLY A 409 -35.53 -21.47 -0.42
C GLY A 409 -34.51 -22.29 0.36
N GLY A 410 -33.27 -21.84 0.42
CA GLY A 410 -32.20 -22.46 1.21
C GLY A 410 -32.55 -22.55 2.69
N ALA A 411 -33.07 -21.47 3.29
CA ALA A 411 -33.46 -21.43 4.69
C ALA A 411 -34.60 -22.43 5.04
N ARG A 412 -35.56 -22.61 4.13
CA ARG A 412 -36.70 -23.54 4.33
C ARG A 412 -36.39 -24.98 3.93
N SER A 413 -35.36 -25.20 3.12
CA SER A 413 -35.06 -26.48 2.46
C SER A 413 -35.04 -27.69 3.40
N VAL A 414 -34.46 -27.55 4.59
CA VAL A 414 -34.35 -28.65 5.57
C VAL A 414 -35.69 -28.93 6.26
N ILE A 415 -36.47 -27.89 6.54
CA ILE A 415 -37.79 -28.01 7.19
C ILE A 415 -38.79 -28.64 6.22
N GLU A 416 -38.84 -28.16 4.98
CA GLU A 416 -39.77 -28.65 3.94
C GLU A 416 -39.48 -30.11 3.53
N ASN A 417 -38.22 -30.54 3.62
CA ASN A 417 -37.81 -31.90 3.29
C ASN A 417 -37.61 -32.80 4.54
N ALA A 418 -38.21 -32.45 5.69
CA ALA A 418 -38.10 -33.20 6.93
C ALA A 418 -38.47 -34.69 6.77
N THR A 419 -39.53 -34.99 6.02
CA THR A 419 -39.99 -36.35 5.74
C THR A 419 -38.94 -37.19 5.01
N LEU A 420 -38.16 -36.57 4.11
CA LEU A 420 -37.09 -37.25 3.37
C LEU A 420 -35.91 -37.56 4.30
N ILE A 421 -35.54 -36.61 5.17
CA ILE A 421 -34.46 -36.76 6.15
C ILE A 421 -34.75 -37.91 7.13
N LYS A 422 -36.02 -38.08 7.55
CA LYS A 422 -36.43 -39.14 8.48
C LYS A 422 -36.46 -40.54 7.84
N LYS A 423 -36.52 -40.64 6.52
CA LYS A 423 -36.73 -41.91 5.80
C LYS A 423 -35.50 -42.45 5.07
N VAL A 424 -34.58 -41.59 4.65
CA VAL A 424 -33.44 -41.98 3.81
C VAL A 424 -32.15 -41.37 4.36
N PHE A 425 -31.08 -42.16 4.41
CA PHE A 425 -29.75 -41.69 4.80
C PHE A 425 -29.03 -41.05 3.60
N PHE A 426 -28.74 -39.75 3.69
CA PHE A 426 -27.93 -39.02 2.72
C PHE A 426 -27.31 -37.77 3.39
N PRO A 427 -26.26 -37.16 2.81
CA PRO A 427 -25.66 -35.94 3.33
C PRO A 427 -26.66 -34.79 3.37
N ARG A 428 -26.98 -34.28 4.56
CA ARG A 428 -28.05 -33.29 4.78
C ARG A 428 -27.74 -31.95 4.08
N GLU A 429 -26.47 -31.64 3.84
CA GLU A 429 -26.03 -30.45 3.09
C GLU A 429 -26.52 -30.41 1.64
N VAL A 430 -26.97 -31.55 1.09
CA VAL A 430 -27.56 -31.61 -0.25
C VAL A 430 -28.83 -30.75 -0.35
N LEU A 431 -29.65 -30.63 0.71
CA LEU A 431 -30.93 -29.94 0.64
C LEU A 431 -30.78 -28.41 0.42
N PRO A 432 -29.97 -27.69 1.21
CA PRO A 432 -29.71 -26.28 0.93
C PRO A 432 -29.02 -26.05 -0.41
N LEU A 433 -28.11 -26.95 -0.80
CA LEU A 433 -27.43 -26.87 -2.10
C LEU A 433 -28.39 -27.05 -3.28
N VAL A 434 -29.36 -27.97 -3.18
CA VAL A 434 -30.40 -28.15 -4.19
C VAL A 434 -31.20 -26.85 -4.35
N ALA A 435 -31.58 -26.18 -3.27
CA ALA A 435 -32.32 -24.92 -3.36
C ALA A 435 -31.52 -23.84 -4.11
N VAL A 436 -30.23 -23.70 -3.81
CA VAL A 436 -29.34 -22.75 -4.51
C VAL A 436 -29.18 -23.12 -5.98
N LEU A 437 -28.99 -24.42 -6.29
CA LEU A 437 -28.85 -24.90 -7.67
C LEU A 437 -30.15 -24.76 -8.48
N SER A 438 -31.32 -25.01 -7.89
CA SER A 438 -32.62 -24.75 -8.53
C SER A 438 -32.76 -23.28 -8.92
N SER A 439 -32.41 -22.37 -8.01
CA SER A 439 -32.44 -20.92 -8.28
C SER A 439 -31.39 -20.49 -9.29
N LEU A 440 -30.21 -21.15 -9.34
CA LEU A 440 -29.22 -20.94 -10.38
C LEU A 440 -29.77 -21.34 -11.75
N VAL A 441 -30.47 -22.48 -11.86
CA VAL A 441 -31.11 -22.89 -13.11
C VAL A 441 -32.17 -21.87 -13.52
N ASN A 442 -32.99 -21.35 -12.60
CA ASN A 442 -33.94 -20.27 -12.90
C ASN A 442 -33.24 -19.00 -13.43
N PHE A 443 -32.11 -18.61 -12.83
CA PHE A 443 -31.32 -17.48 -13.32
C PHE A 443 -30.80 -17.73 -14.74
N VAL A 444 -30.21 -18.90 -14.99
CA VAL A 444 -29.67 -19.28 -16.32
C VAL A 444 -30.77 -19.30 -17.37
N LEU A 445 -31.95 -19.82 -17.02
CA LEU A 445 -33.13 -19.80 -17.87
C LEU A 445 -33.62 -18.35 -18.14
N SER A 446 -33.33 -17.41 -17.24
CA SER A 446 -33.69 -16.00 -17.41
C SER A 446 -32.69 -15.19 -18.26
N LEU A 447 -31.50 -15.72 -18.53
CA LEU A 447 -30.49 -15.05 -19.36
C LEU A 447 -30.95 -14.80 -20.81
N PRO A 448 -31.57 -15.76 -21.53
CA PRO A 448 -32.13 -15.51 -22.86
C PRO A 448 -33.09 -14.32 -22.90
N MET A 449 -33.95 -14.18 -21.88
CA MET A 449 -34.89 -13.06 -21.81
C MET A 449 -34.19 -11.72 -21.58
N LEU A 450 -33.15 -11.71 -20.73
CA LEU A 450 -32.28 -10.54 -20.58
C LEU A 450 -31.63 -10.15 -21.91
N LEU A 451 -31.02 -11.10 -22.61
CA LEU A 451 -30.35 -10.86 -23.89
C LEU A 451 -31.33 -10.36 -24.96
N LEU A 452 -32.54 -10.93 -25.01
CA LEU A 452 -33.61 -10.47 -25.89
C LEU A 452 -34.00 -9.02 -25.58
N MET A 453 -34.24 -8.70 -24.31
CA MET A 453 -34.58 -7.35 -23.88
C MET A 453 -33.47 -6.35 -24.19
N MET A 454 -32.21 -6.74 -23.94
CA MET A 454 -31.05 -5.93 -24.30
C MET A 454 -31.00 -5.63 -25.80
N ALA A 455 -31.23 -6.63 -26.65
CA ALA A 455 -31.27 -6.45 -28.10
C ALA A 455 -32.40 -5.49 -28.52
N VAL A 456 -33.60 -5.64 -27.95
CA VAL A 456 -34.76 -4.78 -28.25
C VAL A 456 -34.49 -3.33 -27.84
N VAL A 457 -33.98 -3.10 -26.62
CA VAL A 457 -33.68 -1.75 -26.12
C VAL A 457 -32.56 -1.10 -26.93
N GLN A 458 -31.50 -1.85 -27.26
CA GLN A 458 -30.38 -1.34 -28.07
C GLN A 458 -30.82 -0.95 -29.49
N LEU A 459 -31.71 -1.72 -30.12
CA LEU A 459 -32.26 -1.41 -31.44
C LEU A 459 -33.13 -0.13 -31.43
N ALA A 460 -33.90 0.06 -30.36
CA ALA A 460 -34.73 1.25 -30.16
C ALA A 460 -33.92 2.51 -29.78
N TYR A 461 -32.68 2.37 -29.32
CA TYR A 461 -31.87 3.45 -28.78
C TYR A 461 -31.28 4.36 -29.87
N ALA A 462 -31.71 5.63 -29.91
CA ALA A 462 -31.36 6.59 -30.95
C ALA A 462 -29.84 6.88 -31.07
N PRO A 463 -29.06 7.05 -29.97
CA PRO A 463 -27.62 7.28 -30.05
C PRO A 463 -26.83 6.14 -30.71
N LEU A 464 -27.21 4.88 -30.46
CA LEU A 464 -26.56 3.71 -31.10
C LEU A 464 -26.79 3.72 -32.62
N ARG A 465 -28.03 4.01 -33.03
CA ARG A 465 -28.43 4.06 -34.44
C ARG A 465 -27.71 5.19 -35.18
N ALA A 466 -27.53 6.35 -34.55
CA ALA A 466 -26.81 7.48 -35.10
C ALA A 466 -25.30 7.19 -35.28
N ALA A 467 -24.71 6.36 -34.43
CA ALA A 467 -23.31 5.97 -34.50
C ALA A 467 -23.02 4.80 -35.48
N GLY A 468 -24.04 4.24 -36.16
CA GLY A 468 -23.88 3.11 -37.08
C GLY A 468 -23.58 1.77 -36.40
N HIS A 469 -23.68 1.69 -35.07
CA HIS A 469 -23.51 0.45 -34.31
C HIS A 469 -24.86 -0.26 -34.15
N TRP A 470 -24.90 -1.52 -34.55
CA TRP A 470 -26.12 -2.33 -34.51
C TRP A 470 -26.34 -3.00 -33.14
N THR A 471 -25.25 -3.33 -32.43
CA THR A 471 -25.29 -3.91 -31.09
C THR A 471 -24.03 -3.57 -30.31
N ASN A 472 -24.13 -3.54 -28.98
CA ASN A 472 -23.02 -3.34 -28.04
C ASN A 472 -22.73 -4.65 -27.26
N PHE A 473 -22.59 -5.74 -28.00
CA PHE A 473 -22.15 -7.01 -27.44
C PHE A 473 -20.62 -7.02 -27.35
N SER A 474 -20.10 -7.24 -26.16
CA SER A 474 -18.66 -7.38 -25.91
C SER A 474 -18.29 -8.82 -25.58
N TRP A 475 -17.04 -9.20 -25.88
CA TRP A 475 -16.44 -10.46 -25.43
C TRP A 475 -16.45 -10.61 -23.90
N THR A 476 -16.60 -9.50 -23.17
CA THR A 476 -16.76 -9.45 -21.70
C THR A 476 -17.85 -10.38 -21.19
N PHE A 477 -18.87 -10.69 -22.00
CA PHE A 477 -20.00 -11.55 -21.62
C PHE A 477 -19.55 -12.98 -21.30
N ALA A 478 -18.40 -13.43 -21.83
CA ALA A 478 -17.78 -14.70 -21.48
C ALA A 478 -17.37 -14.78 -19.98
N TYR A 479 -17.36 -13.65 -19.26
CA TYR A 479 -17.08 -13.57 -17.83
C TYR A 479 -18.30 -13.86 -16.94
N VAL A 480 -19.51 -13.87 -17.49
CA VAL A 480 -20.77 -14.15 -16.75
C VAL A 480 -20.73 -15.48 -15.98
N PRO A 481 -20.25 -16.62 -16.55
CA PRO A 481 -20.13 -17.88 -15.82
C PRO A 481 -19.21 -17.80 -14.60
N VAL A 482 -18.16 -16.96 -14.66
CA VAL A 482 -17.24 -16.76 -13.53
C VAL A 482 -17.96 -16.04 -12.39
N LEU A 483 -18.67 -14.96 -12.69
CA LEU A 483 -19.48 -14.22 -11.71
C LEU A 483 -20.57 -15.10 -11.09
N LEU A 484 -21.24 -15.92 -11.91
CA LEU A 484 -22.21 -16.91 -11.45
C LEU A 484 -21.60 -17.93 -10.48
N GLY A 485 -20.39 -18.40 -10.76
CA GLY A 485 -19.66 -19.30 -9.86
C GLY A 485 -19.41 -18.65 -8.50
N ILE A 486 -18.90 -17.42 -8.50
CA ILE A 486 -18.62 -16.67 -7.26
C ILE A 486 -19.91 -16.43 -6.46
N GLN A 487 -20.98 -15.99 -7.12
CA GLN A 487 -22.27 -15.76 -6.47
C GLN A 487 -22.85 -17.07 -5.92
N THR A 488 -22.75 -18.18 -6.65
CA THR A 488 -23.23 -19.50 -6.20
C THR A 488 -22.49 -19.99 -4.96
N VAL A 489 -21.16 -19.81 -4.91
CA VAL A 489 -20.34 -20.14 -3.73
C VAL A 489 -20.80 -19.32 -2.51
N PHE A 490 -21.00 -18.01 -2.71
CA PHE A 490 -21.47 -17.12 -1.64
C PHE A 490 -22.86 -17.53 -1.14
N LEU A 491 -23.82 -17.73 -2.05
CA LEU A 491 -25.20 -18.09 -1.71
C LEU A 491 -25.30 -19.48 -1.07
N ALA A 492 -24.47 -20.44 -1.49
CA ALA A 492 -24.37 -21.74 -0.84
C ALA A 492 -23.96 -21.61 0.63
N GLY A 493 -22.99 -20.75 0.94
CA GLY A 493 -22.58 -20.47 2.32
C GLY A 493 -23.71 -19.88 3.17
N VAL A 494 -24.39 -18.86 2.64
CA VAL A 494 -25.51 -18.20 3.32
C VAL A 494 -26.69 -19.18 3.52
N ALA A 495 -27.05 -19.94 2.49
CA ALA A 495 -28.13 -20.92 2.54
C ALA A 495 -27.84 -22.05 3.56
N LEU A 496 -26.62 -22.58 3.58
CA LEU A 496 -26.20 -23.57 4.58
C LEU A 496 -26.31 -23.00 5.99
N PHE A 497 -25.80 -21.80 6.23
CA PHE A 497 -25.90 -21.16 7.54
C PHE A 497 -27.35 -20.98 7.99
N LEU A 498 -28.18 -20.34 7.14
CA LEU A 498 -29.56 -20.00 7.49
C LEU A 498 -30.46 -21.22 7.62
N SER A 499 -30.25 -22.27 6.82
CA SER A 499 -30.98 -23.52 6.96
C SER A 499 -30.76 -24.18 8.34
N ALA A 500 -29.52 -24.17 8.85
CA ALA A 500 -29.21 -24.70 10.17
C ALA A 500 -29.83 -23.86 11.30
N VAL A 501 -29.88 -22.53 11.15
CA VAL A 501 -30.55 -21.64 12.10
C VAL A 501 -32.06 -21.83 12.08
N ALA A 502 -32.67 -21.94 10.90
CA ALA A 502 -34.11 -22.11 10.72
C ALA A 502 -34.64 -23.41 11.36
N VAL A 503 -33.87 -24.50 11.31
CA VAL A 503 -34.23 -25.76 12.00
C VAL A 503 -34.29 -25.57 13.52
N ARG A 504 -33.44 -24.72 14.09
CA ARG A 504 -33.45 -24.41 15.53
C ARG A 504 -34.54 -23.40 15.89
N TYR A 505 -34.75 -22.39 15.05
CA TYR A 505 -35.69 -21.31 15.26
C TYR A 505 -36.57 -21.13 14.02
N ARG A 506 -37.78 -21.68 14.05
CA ARG A 506 -38.70 -21.67 12.90
C ARG A 506 -39.05 -20.26 12.44
N ASP A 507 -39.13 -19.29 13.36
CA ASP A 507 -39.45 -17.88 13.07
C ASP A 507 -38.36 -17.17 12.25
N THR A 508 -37.14 -17.73 12.20
CA THR A 508 -36.06 -17.18 11.36
C THR A 508 -36.46 -17.12 9.89
N VAL A 509 -37.33 -18.02 9.43
CA VAL A 509 -37.84 -18.02 8.05
C VAL A 509 -38.62 -16.74 7.71
N HIS A 510 -39.43 -16.23 8.65
CA HIS A 510 -40.16 -14.98 8.48
C HIS A 510 -39.22 -13.78 8.55
N LEU A 511 -38.28 -13.80 9.52
CA LEU A 511 -37.27 -12.76 9.68
C LEU A 511 -36.40 -12.59 8.42
N ILE A 512 -36.01 -13.70 7.78
CA ILE A 512 -35.22 -13.69 6.53
C ILE A 512 -35.95 -12.93 5.43
N GLY A 513 -37.28 -13.05 5.32
CA GLY A 513 -38.05 -12.29 4.31
C GLY A 513 -37.93 -10.78 4.51
N ILE A 514 -38.01 -10.31 5.75
CA ILE A 514 -37.83 -8.89 6.10
C ILE A 514 -36.40 -8.45 5.84
N LEU A 515 -35.41 -9.26 6.23
CA LEU A 515 -34.00 -8.96 6.02
C LEU A 515 -33.63 -8.90 4.53
N LEU A 516 -34.18 -9.78 3.70
CA LEU A 516 -34.00 -9.75 2.25
C LEU A 516 -34.57 -8.45 1.65
N GLN A 517 -35.75 -8.00 2.11
CA GLN A 517 -36.31 -6.74 1.65
C GLN A 517 -35.42 -5.54 2.02
N PHE A 518 -34.88 -5.51 3.25
CA PHE A 518 -33.92 -4.48 3.64
C PHE A 518 -32.62 -4.55 2.83
N TRP A 519 -32.11 -5.76 2.61
CA TRP A 519 -30.87 -6.00 1.86
C TRP A 519 -30.99 -5.66 0.37
N PHE A 520 -32.20 -5.75 -0.21
CA PHE A 520 -32.48 -5.26 -1.55
C PHE A 520 -32.16 -3.77 -1.68
N PHE A 521 -32.67 -2.95 -0.76
CA PHE A 521 -32.46 -1.50 -0.79
C PHE A 521 -31.03 -1.08 -0.42
N LEU A 522 -30.32 -1.91 0.36
CA LEU A 522 -28.89 -1.72 0.64
C LEU A 522 -28.00 -2.07 -0.58
N THR A 523 -28.52 -2.87 -1.50
CA THR A 523 -27.82 -3.27 -2.71
C THR A 523 -28.17 -2.29 -3.83
N PRO A 524 -27.20 -1.81 -4.62
CA PRO A 524 -27.46 -0.88 -5.73
C PRO A 524 -28.12 -1.61 -6.90
N VAL A 525 -29.39 -2.04 -6.76
CA VAL A 525 -30.16 -2.73 -7.82
C VAL A 525 -30.91 -1.71 -8.68
N VAL A 526 -31.48 -0.68 -8.05
CA VAL A 526 -32.31 0.33 -8.73
C VAL A 526 -31.53 1.63 -8.98
N TYR A 527 -30.46 1.86 -8.24
CA TYR A 527 -29.59 3.04 -8.33
C TYR A 527 -28.13 2.64 -8.61
N SER A 528 -27.30 3.61 -9.00
CA SER A 528 -25.85 3.46 -9.16
C SER A 528 -25.10 3.98 -7.93
N LEU A 529 -24.01 3.32 -7.54
CA LEU A 529 -23.20 3.76 -6.39
C LEU A 529 -22.51 5.11 -6.64
N ASP A 530 -22.27 5.48 -7.90
CA ASP A 530 -21.63 6.76 -8.27
C ASP A 530 -22.49 7.98 -7.91
N ARG A 531 -23.82 7.80 -7.79
CA ARG A 531 -24.74 8.88 -7.35
C ARG A 531 -24.78 9.06 -5.84
N VAL A 532 -24.26 8.10 -5.07
CA VAL A 532 -24.22 8.17 -3.62
C VAL A 532 -22.90 8.80 -3.20
N ALA A 533 -22.92 10.08 -2.84
CA ALA A 533 -21.71 10.78 -2.39
C ALA A 533 -21.27 10.34 -0.98
N GLY A 534 -19.96 10.17 -0.78
CA GLY A 534 -19.35 10.06 0.54
C GLY A 534 -18.95 8.64 1.00
N PRO A 535 -18.56 8.49 2.30
CA PRO A 535 -18.01 7.25 2.84
C PRO A 535 -19.02 6.10 2.89
N LEU A 536 -20.32 6.40 2.82
CA LEU A 536 -21.39 5.39 2.83
C LEU A 536 -21.37 4.52 1.57
N ALA A 537 -21.12 5.09 0.39
CA ALA A 537 -21.03 4.31 -0.85
C ALA A 537 -19.86 3.33 -0.81
N GLN A 538 -18.72 3.76 -0.28
CA GLN A 538 -17.56 2.91 -0.07
C GLN A 538 -17.85 1.83 0.98
N ALA A 539 -18.51 2.18 2.08
CA ALA A 539 -18.91 1.20 3.10
C ALA A 539 -19.86 0.14 2.54
N VAL A 540 -20.86 0.52 1.75
CA VAL A 540 -21.78 -0.43 1.09
C VAL A 540 -21.02 -1.35 0.13
N ARG A 541 -20.15 -0.78 -0.73
CA ARG A 541 -19.34 -1.59 -1.67
C ARG A 541 -18.39 -2.55 -0.94
N TRP A 542 -17.92 -2.20 0.24
CA TRP A 542 -16.95 -3.01 1.00
C TRP A 542 -17.60 -4.04 1.91
N LEU A 543 -18.71 -3.70 2.55
CA LEU A 543 -19.36 -4.54 3.54
C LEU A 543 -20.39 -5.51 2.94
N ASN A 544 -20.98 -5.16 1.78
CA ASN A 544 -22.02 -5.96 1.13
C ASN A 544 -21.47 -6.68 -0.12
N PRO A 545 -21.20 -8.00 -0.07
CA PRO A 545 -20.73 -8.76 -1.23
C PRO A 545 -21.71 -8.75 -2.40
N MET A 546 -23.03 -8.71 -2.14
CA MET A 546 -24.04 -8.62 -3.18
C MET A 546 -23.99 -7.29 -3.93
N ALA A 547 -23.62 -6.19 -3.26
CA ALA A 547 -23.43 -4.92 -3.93
C ALA A 547 -22.31 -5.00 -4.97
N SER A 548 -21.17 -5.59 -4.59
CA SER A 548 -20.06 -5.79 -5.54
C SER A 548 -20.44 -6.75 -6.67
N LEU A 549 -21.16 -7.84 -6.39
CA LEU A 549 -21.59 -8.79 -7.42
C LEU A 549 -22.53 -8.14 -8.45
N VAL A 550 -23.53 -7.37 -8.00
CA VAL A 550 -24.46 -6.65 -8.89
C VAL A 550 -23.72 -5.63 -9.75
N GLU A 551 -22.72 -4.93 -9.20
CA GLU A 551 -21.85 -4.05 -9.98
C GLU A 551 -21.04 -4.82 -11.02
N PHE A 552 -20.46 -5.97 -10.68
CA PHE A 552 -19.72 -6.77 -11.67
C PHE A 552 -20.62 -7.25 -12.81
N PHE A 553 -21.85 -7.68 -12.52
CA PHE A 553 -22.81 -8.02 -13.58
C PHE A 553 -23.14 -6.81 -14.46
N ARG A 554 -23.26 -5.62 -13.87
CA ARG A 554 -23.46 -4.37 -14.61
C ARG A 554 -22.26 -4.02 -15.47
N GLU A 555 -21.04 -4.01 -14.95
CA GLU A 555 -19.84 -3.68 -15.72
C GLU A 555 -19.66 -4.64 -16.92
N VAL A 556 -19.96 -5.92 -16.72
CA VAL A 556 -19.82 -6.96 -17.75
C VAL A 556 -20.90 -6.90 -18.82
N LEU A 557 -22.16 -6.69 -18.44
CA LEU A 557 -23.31 -6.78 -19.36
C LEU A 557 -23.80 -5.43 -19.88
N TYR A 558 -23.70 -4.38 -19.07
CA TYR A 558 -24.17 -3.03 -19.40
C TYR A 558 -23.01 -2.06 -19.64
N GLY A 559 -22.00 -2.06 -18.77
CA GLY A 559 -20.86 -1.15 -18.79
C GLY A 559 -20.91 -0.07 -17.70
N ASN A 560 -20.15 1.00 -17.91
CA ASN A 560 -20.15 2.15 -17.01
C ASN A 560 -21.47 2.93 -17.09
N VAL A 561 -21.90 3.50 -15.97
CA VAL A 561 -23.12 4.32 -15.90
C VAL A 561 -22.86 5.66 -16.59
N VAL A 562 -23.56 5.91 -17.69
CA VAL A 562 -23.44 7.14 -18.50
C VAL A 562 -24.79 7.82 -18.70
N ALA A 563 -24.75 9.12 -19.02
CA ALA A 563 -25.94 9.93 -19.30
C ALA A 563 -26.68 9.44 -20.56
N ALA A 564 -27.97 9.78 -20.70
CA ALA A 564 -28.84 9.25 -21.76
C ALA A 564 -28.41 9.58 -23.20
N ASN A 565 -27.44 10.48 -23.40
CA ASN A 565 -26.91 10.81 -24.73
C ASN A 565 -25.65 10.02 -25.10
N GLN A 566 -25.12 9.21 -24.18
CA GLN A 566 -23.89 8.45 -24.36
C GLN A 566 -24.17 6.94 -24.47
N ILE A 567 -23.18 6.21 -24.99
CA ILE A 567 -23.22 4.76 -25.15
C ILE A 567 -22.41 4.15 -23.99
N PRO A 568 -23.04 3.36 -23.08
CA PRO A 568 -22.31 2.68 -22.01
C PRO A 568 -21.41 1.60 -22.63
N THR A 569 -20.16 1.48 -22.21
CA THR A 569 -19.22 0.50 -22.75
C THR A 569 -18.95 -0.62 -21.73
N PRO A 570 -19.21 -1.90 -22.08
CA PRO A 570 -18.89 -3.03 -21.22
C PRO A 570 -17.39 -3.11 -20.90
N ASN A 571 -17.05 -3.37 -19.65
CA ASN A 571 -15.66 -3.53 -19.20
C ASN A 571 -15.54 -4.69 -18.21
N LEU A 572 -14.32 -5.18 -17.98
CA LEU A 572 -14.05 -6.16 -16.95
C LEU A 572 -13.93 -5.50 -15.57
N PRO A 573 -14.48 -6.15 -14.52
CA PRO A 573 -14.31 -5.70 -13.17
C PRO A 573 -12.86 -5.80 -12.73
N ALA A 574 -12.45 -4.86 -11.87
CA ALA A 574 -11.09 -4.80 -11.36
C ALA A 574 -10.73 -6.09 -10.59
N LEU A 575 -9.58 -6.69 -10.93
CA LEU A 575 -9.17 -8.01 -10.42
C LEU A 575 -9.05 -8.04 -8.89
N ASP A 576 -8.63 -6.93 -8.28
CA ASP A 576 -8.56 -6.77 -6.82
C ASP A 576 -9.95 -6.88 -6.17
N SER A 577 -10.96 -6.25 -6.77
CA SER A 577 -12.34 -6.28 -6.30
C SER A 577 -12.95 -7.67 -6.47
N VAL A 578 -12.70 -8.34 -7.59
CA VAL A 578 -13.13 -9.72 -7.82
C VAL A 578 -12.50 -10.68 -6.80
N LEU A 579 -11.18 -10.58 -6.58
CA LEU A 579 -10.46 -11.42 -5.62
C LEU A 579 -11.00 -11.22 -4.20
N ARG A 580 -11.28 -9.98 -3.79
CA ARG A 580 -11.90 -9.68 -2.51
C ARG A 580 -13.26 -10.34 -2.36
N VAL A 581 -14.13 -10.22 -3.36
CA VAL A 581 -15.46 -10.83 -3.32
C VAL A 581 -15.35 -12.36 -3.31
N LEU A 582 -14.45 -12.95 -4.09
CA LEU A 582 -14.17 -14.38 -4.06
C LEU A 582 -13.72 -14.84 -2.66
N LEU A 583 -12.81 -14.11 -2.01
CA LEU A 583 -12.37 -14.44 -0.65
C LEU A 583 -13.51 -14.34 0.36
N THR A 584 -14.35 -13.31 0.29
CA THR A 584 -15.53 -13.18 1.16
C THR A 584 -16.57 -14.28 0.90
N ALA A 585 -16.78 -14.68 -0.36
CA ALA A 585 -17.63 -15.79 -0.74
C ALA A 585 -17.13 -17.12 -0.16
N LEU A 586 -15.83 -17.40 -0.30
CA LEU A 586 -15.19 -18.59 0.26
C LEU A 586 -15.22 -18.60 1.79
N ALA A 587 -14.97 -17.47 2.44
CA ALA A 587 -15.07 -17.34 3.89
C ALA A 587 -16.51 -17.58 4.38
N THR A 588 -17.50 -17.02 3.69
CA THR A 588 -18.93 -17.22 4.01
C THR A 588 -19.32 -18.68 3.83
N LEU A 589 -18.86 -19.35 2.76
CA LEU A 589 -19.06 -20.78 2.55
C LEU A 589 -18.42 -21.60 3.66
N ALA A 590 -17.18 -21.33 4.03
CA ALA A 590 -16.46 -22.05 5.07
C ALA A 590 -17.17 -21.92 6.44
N LEU A 591 -17.57 -20.70 6.82
CA LEU A 591 -18.29 -20.43 8.07
C LEU A 591 -19.68 -21.07 8.08
N GLY A 592 -20.44 -20.90 6.99
CA GLY A 592 -21.77 -21.48 6.87
C GLY A 592 -21.75 -23.01 6.89
N TYR A 593 -20.82 -23.62 6.16
CA TYR A 593 -20.62 -25.07 6.15
C TYR A 593 -20.17 -25.61 7.51
N TRP A 594 -19.23 -24.95 8.17
CA TRP A 594 -18.77 -25.32 9.51
C TRP A 594 -19.91 -25.28 10.53
N TYR A 595 -20.72 -24.22 10.52
CA TYR A 595 -21.86 -24.09 11.42
C TYR A 595 -22.93 -25.15 11.14
N PHE A 596 -23.25 -25.38 9.85
CA PHE A 596 -24.20 -26.40 9.43
C PHE A 596 -23.75 -27.80 9.89
N GLN A 597 -22.48 -28.16 9.69
CA GLN A 597 -21.97 -29.47 10.09
C GLN A 597 -22.01 -29.72 11.60
N ARG A 598 -21.78 -28.69 12.42
CA ARG A 598 -21.90 -28.82 13.88
C ARG A 598 -23.34 -29.06 14.33
N ARG A 599 -24.31 -28.53 13.59
CA ARG A 599 -25.74 -28.62 13.94
C ARG A 599 -26.45 -29.75 13.23
N SER A 600 -25.87 -30.29 12.16
CA SER A 600 -26.50 -31.29 11.30
C SER A 600 -26.95 -32.51 12.10
N GLY A 601 -26.19 -32.96 13.11
CA GLY A 601 -26.55 -34.09 13.99
C GLY A 601 -27.90 -33.91 14.70
N GLU A 602 -28.21 -32.70 15.16
CA GLU A 602 -29.41 -32.37 15.93
C GLU A 602 -30.70 -32.31 15.08
N PHE A 603 -30.59 -32.34 13.74
CA PHE A 603 -31.75 -32.14 12.86
C PHE A 603 -32.78 -33.26 12.97
N GLY A 604 -32.35 -34.51 13.20
CA GLY A 604 -33.27 -35.65 13.30
C GLY A 604 -34.21 -35.57 14.51
N GLU A 605 -33.75 -34.95 15.61
CA GLU A 605 -34.53 -34.81 16.85
C GLU A 605 -35.43 -33.57 16.84
N ARG A 606 -35.07 -32.52 16.10
CA ARG A 606 -35.75 -31.21 16.13
C ARG A 606 -36.78 -31.00 15.02
N LEU A 607 -36.69 -31.79 13.95
CA LEU A 607 -37.67 -31.87 12.86
C LEU A 607 -38.77 -32.86 13.24
#